data_AF-A0A2I0GPU6-F1
#
_entry.id   AF-A0A2I0GPU6-F1
#
_cell.length_a   1.000
_cell.length_b   1.000
_cell.length_c   1.000
_cell.angle_alpha   90.00
_cell.angle_beta   90.00
_cell.angle_gamma   90.00
#
_symmetry.space_group_name_H-M   'P 1'
#
loop_
_entity.id
_entity.type
_entity.pdbx_description
1 polymer ?
#
loop_
_entity_poly.entity_id
_entity_poly.type
_entity_poly.pdbx_seq_one_letter_code
_entity_poly.pdbx_strand_id
1 'polypeptide(L)'
;MSKKQPNRLAQLIDHQAFAGSALPQTLANNMRLYIEATNEIKELLVDCLPEEILNTCWVVGLSPEQLILSVSSMTAANHIRYLHSSYLQILTEQSITFKQLKQIRVVVAKSSADNYSSKQSSTSSLHLPNSRKANENQALSQNTKRTISQAAEHVTTDENLKKALLRLINH
;
A
#
# COMPACT_ATOMS: atom_id res chain seq x y z
N MET A 1 40.41 43.51 -7.41
CA MET A 1 39.10 43.00 -6.96
C MET A 1 38.14 43.00 -8.15
N SER A 2 38.23 41.97 -9.01
CA SER A 2 37.46 41.91 -10.26
C SER A 2 36.08 41.32 -9.99
N LYS A 3 35.02 42.14 -10.12
CA LYS A 3 33.64 41.73 -9.92
C LYS A 3 33.23 40.83 -11.09
N LYS A 4 33.24 39.52 -10.87
CA LYS A 4 32.81 38.49 -11.83
C LYS A 4 31.33 38.73 -12.16
N GLN A 5 31.04 39.18 -13.39
CA GLN A 5 29.66 39.36 -13.85
C GLN A 5 28.94 38.01 -13.85
N PRO A 6 27.68 37.94 -13.39
CA PRO A 6 26.93 36.69 -13.39
C PRO A 6 26.61 36.29 -14.83
N ASN A 7 26.99 35.06 -15.19
CA ASN A 7 26.77 34.47 -16.50
C ASN A 7 25.26 34.32 -16.76
N ARG A 8 24.70 35.19 -17.61
CA ARG A 8 23.26 35.23 -17.94
C ARG A 8 22.79 34.13 -18.90
N LEU A 9 23.71 33.29 -19.38
CA LEU A 9 23.42 32.17 -20.29
C LEU A 9 23.36 30.81 -19.58
N ALA A 10 23.67 30.74 -18.29
CA ALA A 10 23.49 29.52 -17.51
C ALA A 10 21.99 29.22 -17.40
N GLN A 11 21.55 28.11 -17.98
CA GLN A 11 20.20 27.61 -17.77
C GLN A 11 20.06 27.24 -16.29
N LEU A 12 18.84 27.30 -15.74
CA LEU A 12 18.56 26.97 -14.32
C LEU A 12 19.15 25.61 -13.88
N ILE A 13 19.37 24.71 -14.83
CA ILE A 13 20.00 23.40 -14.68
C ILE A 13 21.48 23.51 -14.24
N ASP A 14 22.24 24.46 -14.81
CA ASP A 14 23.65 24.66 -14.46
C ASP A 14 23.81 25.26 -13.06
N HIS A 15 22.85 26.08 -12.63
CA HIS A 15 22.79 26.59 -11.27
C HIS A 15 22.43 25.48 -10.26
N GLN A 16 21.58 24.52 -10.64
CA GLN A 16 21.24 23.36 -9.80
C GLN A 16 22.39 22.35 -9.70
N ALA A 17 23.14 22.14 -10.80
CA ALA A 17 24.35 21.33 -10.80
C ALA A 17 25.46 21.97 -9.94
N PHE A 18 25.61 23.30 -9.98
CA PHE A 18 26.58 24.04 -9.18
C PHE A 18 26.19 24.15 -7.69
N ALA A 19 24.90 24.08 -7.37
CA ALA A 19 24.39 24.12 -5.99
C ALA A 19 24.52 22.78 -5.22
N GLY A 20 25.29 21.82 -5.73
CA GLY A 20 25.52 20.57 -5.02
C GLY A 20 24.23 19.80 -4.76
N SER A 21 23.47 19.51 -5.83
CA SER A 21 22.30 18.63 -5.83
C SER A 21 22.67 17.17 -5.50
N ALA A 22 23.35 16.95 -4.37
CA ALA A 22 23.41 15.66 -3.72
C ALA A 22 22.13 15.52 -2.89
N LEU A 23 21.44 14.38 -3.04
CA LEU A 23 20.36 14.01 -2.13
C LEU A 23 20.87 14.16 -0.69
N PRO A 24 20.08 14.75 0.24
CA PRO A 24 20.47 14.86 1.63
C PRO A 24 20.93 13.48 2.14
N GLN A 25 22.09 13.42 2.80
CA GLN A 25 22.66 12.15 3.27
C GLN A 25 21.67 11.33 4.11
N THR A 26 20.81 12.02 4.87
CA THR A 26 19.73 11.43 5.65
C THR A 26 18.70 10.69 4.78
N LEU A 27 18.30 11.29 3.66
CA LEU A 27 17.38 10.66 2.71
C LEU A 27 18.03 9.48 2.01
N ALA A 28 19.28 9.62 1.57
CA ALA A 28 20.03 8.52 0.95
C ALA A 28 20.19 7.31 1.89
N ASN A 29 20.45 7.57 3.18
CA ASN A 29 20.53 6.52 4.20
C ASN A 29 19.17 5.84 4.44
N ASN A 30 18.09 6.62 4.54
CA ASN A 30 16.73 6.07 4.69
C ASN A 30 16.32 5.23 3.49
N MET A 31 16.62 5.67 2.27
CA MET A 31 16.33 4.89 1.06
C MET A 31 17.09 3.56 1.05
N ARG A 32 18.36 3.55 1.44
CA ARG A 32 19.13 2.29 1.58
C ARG A 32 18.48 1.34 2.59
N LEU A 33 18.11 1.86 3.76
CA LEU A 33 17.45 1.08 4.80
C LEU A 33 16.11 0.50 4.32
N TYR A 34 15.31 1.26 3.57
CA TYR A 34 14.06 0.76 2.99
C TYR A 34 14.28 -0.28 1.90
N ILE A 35 15.33 -0.14 1.08
CA ILE A 35 15.69 -1.14 0.06
C ILE A 35 16.13 -2.45 0.73
N GLU A 36 16.98 -2.37 1.74
CA GLU A 36 17.44 -3.53 2.51
C GLU A 36 16.28 -4.25 3.20
N ALA A 37 15.42 -3.49 3.90
CA ALA A 37 14.21 -4.04 4.51
C ALA A 37 13.24 -4.63 3.46
N THR A 38 13.15 -4.03 2.27
CA THR A 38 12.33 -4.58 1.18
C THR A 38 12.87 -5.93 0.70
N ASN A 39 14.18 -6.09 0.58
CA ASN A 39 14.78 -7.35 0.18
C ASN A 39 14.58 -8.43 1.25
N GLU A 40 14.81 -8.08 2.52
CA GLU A 40 14.57 -9.00 3.65
C GLU A 40 13.10 -9.47 3.69
N ILE A 41 12.15 -8.55 3.52
CA ILE A 41 10.71 -8.88 3.47
C ILE A 41 10.39 -9.76 2.26
N LYS A 42 11.00 -9.52 1.10
CA LYS A 42 10.77 -10.34 -0.09
C LYS A 42 11.27 -11.77 0.09
N GLU A 43 12.42 -11.95 0.74
CA GLU A 43 12.96 -13.27 1.05
C GLU A 43 12.09 -14.01 2.08
N LEU A 44 11.70 -13.34 3.17
CA LEU A 44 10.89 -13.95 4.23
C LEU A 44 9.47 -14.32 3.80
N LEU A 45 8.90 -13.55 2.87
CA LEU A 45 7.53 -13.74 2.42
C LEU A 45 7.42 -14.42 1.06
N VAL A 46 8.53 -14.92 0.49
CA VAL A 46 8.55 -15.57 -0.81
C VAL A 46 7.60 -16.78 -0.88
N ASP A 47 7.49 -17.52 0.22
CA ASP A 47 6.66 -18.72 0.31
C ASP A 47 5.18 -18.40 0.60
N CYS A 48 4.88 -17.18 1.06
CA CYS A 48 3.56 -16.82 1.56
C CYS A 48 2.82 -15.80 0.69
N LEU A 49 3.54 -14.98 -0.09
CA LEU A 49 2.94 -14.04 -1.03
C LEU A 49 3.15 -14.50 -2.48
N PRO A 50 2.13 -14.32 -3.35
CA PRO A 50 2.30 -14.46 -4.79
C PRO A 50 3.40 -13.54 -5.33
N GLU A 51 4.17 -14.03 -6.30
CA GLU A 51 5.27 -13.32 -6.93
C GLU A 51 4.85 -11.95 -7.52
N GLU A 52 3.62 -11.87 -8.04
CA GLU A 52 3.01 -10.64 -8.54
C GLU A 52 2.92 -9.53 -7.47
N ILE A 53 2.58 -9.92 -6.23
CA ILE A 53 2.47 -8.97 -5.12
C ILE A 53 3.87 -8.63 -4.62
N LEU A 54 4.77 -9.62 -4.49
CA LEU A 54 6.15 -9.40 -4.05
C LEU A 54 6.90 -8.43 -4.98
N ASN A 55 6.77 -8.60 -6.30
CA ASN A 55 7.42 -7.72 -7.27
C ASN A 55 6.96 -6.26 -7.17
N THR A 56 5.73 -6.04 -6.74
CA THR A 56 5.15 -4.70 -6.60
C THR A 56 5.15 -4.18 -5.16
N CYS A 57 5.67 -4.97 -4.22
CA CYS A 57 5.75 -4.62 -2.80
C CYS A 57 7.05 -3.89 -2.49
N TRP A 58 6.92 -2.73 -1.86
CA TRP A 58 8.04 -1.91 -1.42
C TRP A 58 7.84 -1.43 0.02
N VAL A 59 8.90 -1.42 0.81
CA VAL A 59 8.88 -0.77 2.12
C VAL A 59 9.02 0.74 1.91
N VAL A 60 8.04 1.50 2.38
CA VAL A 60 8.03 2.97 2.28
C VAL A 60 8.21 3.63 3.63
N GLY A 61 8.04 2.88 4.71
CA GLY A 61 8.31 3.34 6.07
C GLY A 61 8.61 2.17 6.97
N LEU A 62 9.63 2.34 7.79
CA LEU A 62 10.02 1.39 8.82
C LEU A 62 10.20 2.13 10.14
N SER A 63 9.38 1.76 11.11
CA SER A 63 9.48 2.13 12.51
C SER A 63 9.59 0.84 13.33
N PRO A 64 10.15 0.89 14.56
CA PRO A 64 10.32 -0.32 15.38
C PRO A 64 9.00 -1.10 15.60
N GLU A 65 7.88 -0.40 15.70
CA GLU A 65 6.56 -1.00 15.92
C GLU A 65 5.71 -1.10 14.65
N GLN A 66 6.11 -0.46 13.55
CA GLN A 66 5.26 -0.31 12.38
C GLN A 66 6.02 -0.44 11.07
N LEU A 67 5.56 -1.36 10.23
CA LEU A 67 5.98 -1.51 8.84
C LEU A 67 4.95 -0.86 7.92
N ILE A 68 5.39 -0.08 6.94
CA ILE A 68 4.53 0.48 5.90
C ILE A 68 4.97 -0.09 4.55
N LEU A 69 4.10 -0.91 3.98
CA LEU A 69 4.24 -1.50 2.66
C LEU A 69 3.46 -0.69 1.63
N SER A 70 4.06 -0.50 0.47
CA SER A 70 3.42 0.05 -0.71
C SER A 70 3.22 -1.06 -1.73
N VAL A 71 2.01 -1.17 -2.25
CA VAL A 71 1.63 -2.14 -3.28
C VAL A 71 0.93 -1.45 -4.45
N SER A 72 0.97 -2.09 -5.62
CA SER A 72 0.44 -1.52 -6.87
C SER A 72 -1.09 -1.59 -6.99
N SER A 73 -1.75 -2.52 -6.28
CA SER A 73 -3.18 -2.79 -6.46
C SER A 73 -3.95 -2.84 -5.14
N MET A 74 -5.24 -2.48 -5.21
CA MET A 74 -6.15 -2.58 -4.06
C MET A 74 -6.36 -4.04 -3.64
N THR A 75 -6.38 -4.97 -4.61
CA THR A 75 -6.49 -6.41 -4.34
C THR A 75 -5.30 -6.92 -3.54
N ALA A 76 -4.07 -6.54 -3.92
CA ALA A 76 -2.88 -6.87 -3.17
C ALA A 76 -2.91 -6.28 -1.75
N ALA A 77 -3.36 -5.02 -1.62
CA ALA A 77 -3.48 -4.39 -0.31
C ALA A 77 -4.49 -5.11 0.59
N ASN A 78 -5.59 -5.59 0.02
CA ASN A 78 -6.60 -6.35 0.76
C ASN A 78 -6.09 -7.74 1.13
N HIS A 79 -5.35 -8.41 0.26
CA HIS A 79 -4.72 -9.69 0.57
C HIS A 79 -3.77 -9.57 1.77
N ILE A 80 -2.92 -8.55 1.77
CA ILE A 80 -2.00 -8.27 2.89
C ILE A 80 -2.76 -7.89 4.16
N ARG A 81 -3.84 -7.12 4.04
CA ARG A 81 -4.67 -6.74 5.19
C ARG A 81 -5.41 -7.95 5.79
N TYR A 82 -5.86 -8.89 4.97
CA TYR A 82 -6.54 -10.09 5.44
C TYR A 82 -5.60 -11.03 6.17
N LEU A 83 -4.41 -11.27 5.61
CA LEU A 83 -3.37 -12.11 6.20
C LEU A 83 -2.43 -11.34 7.13
N HIS A 84 -2.89 -10.19 7.64
CA HIS A 84 -2.08 -9.27 8.44
C HIS A 84 -1.44 -9.96 9.65
N SER A 85 -2.23 -10.71 10.41
CA SER A 85 -1.76 -11.39 11.62
C SER A 85 -0.74 -12.49 11.31
N SER A 86 -0.96 -13.26 10.24
CA SER A 86 -0.04 -14.31 9.81
C SER A 86 1.30 -13.74 9.37
N TYR A 87 1.29 -12.67 8.57
CA TYR A 87 2.53 -12.02 8.14
C TYR A 87 3.27 -11.36 9.30
N LEU A 88 2.54 -10.75 10.24
CA LEU A 88 3.17 -10.18 11.42
C LEU A 88 3.88 -11.27 12.23
N GLN A 89 3.23 -12.41 12.44
CA GLN A 89 3.82 -13.54 13.17
C GLN A 89 5.10 -14.04 12.49
N ILE A 90 5.05 -14.30 11.17
CA ILE A 90 6.21 -14.74 10.38
C ILE A 90 7.37 -13.75 10.47
N LEU A 91 7.09 -12.45 10.29
CA LEU A 91 8.12 -11.41 10.38
C LEU A 91 8.73 -11.30 11.79
N THR A 92 7.91 -11.43 12.84
CA THR A 92 8.41 -11.39 14.23
C THR A 92 9.21 -12.64 14.63
N GLU A 93 8.88 -13.80 14.04
CA GLU A 93 9.53 -15.07 14.36
C GLU A 93 10.83 -15.26 13.57
N GLN A 94 10.84 -14.89 12.29
CA GLN A 94 11.95 -15.18 11.38
C GLN A 94 13.00 -14.06 11.31
N SER A 95 12.65 -12.83 11.70
CA SER A 95 13.57 -11.69 11.64
C SER A 95 13.79 -11.03 13.00
N ILE A 96 15.07 -10.76 13.29
CA ILE A 96 15.48 -9.96 14.45
C ILE A 96 15.11 -8.48 14.24
N THR A 97 15.17 -8.00 13.00
CA THR A 97 14.85 -6.61 12.61
C THR A 97 13.39 -6.28 12.88
N PHE A 98 12.48 -7.24 12.63
CA PHE A 98 11.04 -7.06 12.78
C PHE A 98 10.47 -7.64 14.08
N LYS A 99 11.32 -8.01 15.04
CA LYS A 99 10.89 -8.65 16.29
C LYS A 99 9.94 -7.79 17.16
N GLN A 100 10.05 -6.47 17.07
CA GLN A 100 9.21 -5.53 17.83
C GLN A 100 7.99 -5.04 17.05
N LEU A 101 7.75 -5.58 15.85
CA LEU A 101 6.73 -5.07 14.96
C LEU A 101 5.33 -5.42 15.46
N LYS A 102 4.47 -4.42 15.59
CA LYS A 102 3.08 -4.54 16.09
C LYS A 102 2.04 -4.33 15.01
N GLN A 103 2.40 -3.63 13.93
CA GLN A 103 1.46 -3.30 12.87
C GLN A 103 2.13 -3.27 11.50
N ILE A 104 1.41 -3.79 10.50
CA ILE A 104 1.75 -3.62 9.08
C ILE A 104 0.66 -2.75 8.48
N ARG A 105 1.04 -1.61 7.92
CA ARG A 105 0.17 -0.73 7.14
C ARG A 105 0.46 -0.94 5.67
N VAL A 106 -0.59 -0.89 4.87
CA VAL A 106 -0.48 -1.06 3.43
C VAL A 106 -1.06 0.16 2.74
N VAL A 107 -0.27 0.76 1.85
CA VAL A 107 -0.61 1.90 1.02
C VAL A 107 -0.65 1.43 -0.43
N VAL A 108 -1.64 1.90 -1.20
CA VAL A 108 -1.73 1.60 -2.63
C VAL A 108 -1.09 2.74 -3.40
N ALA A 109 0.03 2.46 -4.07
CA ALA A 109 0.64 3.39 -5.01
C ALA A 109 0.00 3.18 -6.39
N LYS A 110 -0.69 4.20 -6.90
CA LYS A 110 -1.18 4.20 -8.27
C LYS A 110 0.01 4.38 -9.22
N SER A 111 0.31 3.38 -10.03
CA SER A 111 1.26 3.53 -11.13
C SER A 111 0.70 4.56 -12.10
N SER A 112 1.53 5.54 -12.49
CA SER A 112 1.10 6.63 -13.36
C SER A 112 0.79 6.19 -14.79
N ALA A 113 1.07 4.93 -15.15
CA ALA A 113 0.77 4.35 -16.46
C ALA A 113 -0.74 4.23 -16.75
N ASP A 114 -1.60 4.19 -15.73
CA ASP A 114 -3.07 4.10 -15.91
C ASP A 114 -3.74 5.47 -16.12
N ASN A 115 -2.99 6.57 -16.13
CA ASN A 115 -3.52 7.93 -16.14
C ASN A 115 -4.06 8.44 -17.50
N TYR A 116 -4.21 7.59 -18.52
CA TYR A 116 -4.90 8.00 -19.74
C TYR A 116 -6.41 7.73 -19.74
N SER A 117 -6.96 7.00 -18.75
CA SER A 117 -8.40 6.68 -18.75
C SER A 117 -9.21 7.07 -17.51
N SER A 118 -8.62 7.67 -16.46
CA SER A 118 -9.44 8.15 -15.33
C SER A 118 -9.01 9.52 -14.82
N LYS A 119 -9.47 10.57 -15.51
CA LYS A 119 -9.76 11.84 -14.82
C LYS A 119 -10.93 11.57 -13.86
N GLN A 120 -10.63 11.19 -12.62
CA GLN A 120 -11.56 11.42 -11.51
C GLN A 120 -10.82 11.39 -10.16
N SER A 121 -10.87 12.57 -9.53
CA SER A 121 -10.89 12.77 -8.09
C SER A 121 -9.54 12.71 -7.35
N SER A 122 -8.71 13.71 -7.63
CA SER A 122 -7.78 14.27 -6.66
C SER A 122 -8.53 15.16 -5.65
N THR A 123 -8.87 14.60 -4.49
CA THR A 123 -8.90 15.36 -3.23
C THR A 123 -8.38 14.47 -2.12
N SER A 124 -7.12 14.70 -1.77
CA SER A 124 -6.55 14.31 -0.49
C SER A 124 -7.43 14.84 0.64
N SER A 125 -7.88 13.96 1.53
CA SER A 125 -8.27 14.33 2.89
C SER A 125 -8.04 13.15 3.80
N LEU A 126 -7.01 13.31 4.62
CA LEU A 126 -6.79 12.63 5.88
C LEU A 126 -8.12 12.64 6.66
N HIS A 127 -8.80 11.50 6.77
CA HIS A 127 -9.96 11.39 7.65
C HIS A 127 -9.69 10.32 8.72
N LEU A 128 -9.61 10.81 9.95
CA LEU A 128 -9.72 10.06 11.20
C LEU A 128 -10.87 9.04 11.10
N PRO A 129 -10.72 7.83 11.67
CA PRO A 129 -11.81 6.88 11.74
C PRO A 129 -12.73 7.33 12.88
N ASN A 130 -13.75 8.12 12.58
CA ASN A 130 -14.86 8.32 13.50
C ASN A 130 -16.21 8.39 12.77
N SER A 131 -17.16 7.68 13.37
CA SER A 131 -18.58 7.54 13.05
C SER A 131 -18.93 6.61 11.88
N ARG A 132 -19.46 5.45 12.29
CA ARG A 132 -20.47 4.68 11.57
C ARG A 132 -21.50 5.65 10.97
N LYS A 133 -21.41 5.89 9.67
CA LYS A 133 -22.59 6.15 8.83
C LYS A 133 -22.61 5.03 7.81
N ALA A 134 -23.50 4.07 8.02
CA ALA A 134 -23.83 3.10 7.01
C ALA A 134 -24.22 3.87 5.75
N ASN A 135 -23.55 3.59 4.63
CA ASN A 135 -23.99 4.03 3.32
C ASN A 135 -25.35 3.35 3.05
N GLU A 136 -26.45 3.98 3.46
CA GLU A 136 -27.78 3.37 3.43
C GLU A 136 -28.31 3.11 2.02
N ASN A 137 -27.65 3.53 0.92
CA ASN A 137 -28.18 3.34 -0.44
C ASN A 137 -27.12 3.08 -1.52
N GLN A 138 -26.02 2.41 -1.19
CA GLN A 138 -25.09 1.97 -2.24
C GLN A 138 -25.47 0.57 -2.72
N ALA A 139 -26.34 0.52 -3.73
CA ALA A 139 -26.76 -0.72 -4.36
C ALA A 139 -25.54 -1.57 -4.74
N LEU A 140 -25.52 -2.83 -4.31
CA LEU A 140 -24.40 -3.74 -4.59
C LEU A 140 -24.21 -3.90 -6.10
N SER A 141 -22.96 -3.87 -6.55
CA SER A 141 -22.58 -4.16 -7.94
C SER A 141 -23.05 -5.58 -8.33
N GLN A 142 -23.44 -5.76 -9.60
CA GLN A 142 -23.88 -7.05 -10.15
C GLN A 142 -22.86 -8.17 -9.92
N ASN A 143 -21.56 -7.86 -10.01
CA ASN A 143 -20.51 -8.83 -9.73
C ASN A 143 -20.54 -9.28 -8.26
N THR A 144 -20.66 -8.32 -7.35
CA THR A 144 -20.77 -8.57 -5.90
C THR A 144 -22.01 -9.39 -5.56
N LYS A 145 -23.16 -9.10 -6.19
CA LYS A 145 -24.39 -9.91 -6.03
C LYS A 145 -24.17 -11.36 -6.46
N ARG A 146 -23.53 -11.58 -7.62
CA ARG A 146 -23.22 -12.93 -8.13
C ARG A 146 -22.29 -13.70 -7.18
N THR A 147 -21.23 -13.07 -6.68
CA THR A 147 -20.31 -13.70 -5.73
C THR A 147 -21.00 -14.06 -4.41
N ILE A 148 -21.86 -13.18 -3.88
CA ILE A 148 -22.62 -13.45 -2.66
C ILE A 148 -23.63 -14.60 -2.88
N SER A 149 -24.30 -14.66 -4.03
CA SER A 149 -25.21 -15.77 -4.37
C SER A 149 -24.48 -17.11 -4.41
N GLN A 150 -23.32 -17.16 -5.08
CA GLN A 150 -22.51 -18.37 -5.16
C GLN A 150 -22.00 -18.80 -3.77
N ALA A 151 -21.55 -17.84 -2.95
CA ALA A 151 -21.14 -18.13 -1.58
C ALA A 151 -22.29 -18.70 -0.74
N ALA A 152 -23.51 -18.16 -0.90
CA ALA A 152 -24.70 -18.64 -0.18
C ALA A 152 -25.12 -20.07 -0.60
N GLU A 153 -24.88 -20.47 -1.86
CA GLU A 153 -25.14 -21.84 -2.33
C GLU A 153 -24.16 -22.86 -1.71
N HIS A 154 -22.93 -22.45 -1.43
CA HIS A 154 -21.91 -23.31 -0.82
C HIS A 154 -21.99 -23.39 0.71
N VAL A 155 -22.79 -22.53 1.36
CA VAL A 155 -23.06 -22.63 2.81
C VAL A 155 -24.19 -23.65 3.02
N THR A 156 -23.82 -24.89 3.32
CA THR A 156 -24.75 -26.01 3.56
C THR A 156 -25.03 -26.28 5.03
N THR A 157 -24.22 -25.74 5.93
CA THR A 157 -24.24 -26.07 7.37
C THR A 157 -24.92 -25.02 8.24
N ASP A 158 -24.94 -23.75 7.82
CA ASP A 158 -25.50 -22.64 8.59
C ASP A 158 -26.59 -21.90 7.79
N GLU A 159 -27.85 -22.26 8.08
CA GLU A 159 -29.04 -21.66 7.47
C GLU A 159 -29.23 -20.18 7.85
N ASN A 160 -28.73 -19.75 9.00
CA ASN A 160 -28.82 -18.35 9.41
C ASN A 160 -27.85 -17.49 8.59
N LEU A 161 -26.63 -17.99 8.37
CA LEU A 161 -25.64 -17.35 7.51
C LEU A 161 -26.13 -17.26 6.06
N LYS A 162 -26.68 -18.35 5.53
CA LYS A 162 -27.27 -18.38 4.18
C LYS A 162 -28.37 -17.34 4.00
N LYS A 163 -29.29 -17.23 4.97
CA LYS A 163 -30.36 -16.22 4.95
C LYS A 163 -29.81 -14.79 5.07
N ALA A 164 -28.78 -14.57 5.87
CA ALA A 164 -28.13 -13.26 5.99
C ALA A 164 -27.46 -12.82 4.67
N LEU A 165 -26.79 -13.74 3.96
CA LEU A 165 -26.18 -13.47 2.66
C LEU A 165 -27.24 -13.15 1.59
N LEU A 166 -28.35 -13.90 1.56
CA LEU A 166 -29.46 -13.62 0.63
C LEU A 166 -30.13 -12.28 0.94
N ARG A 167 -30.25 -11.90 2.22
CA ARG A 167 -30.78 -10.60 2.63
C ARG A 167 -29.89 -9.45 2.19
N LEU A 168 -28.58 -9.65 2.15
CA LEU A 168 -27.60 -8.65 1.71
C LEU A 168 -27.76 -8.31 0.22
N ILE A 169 -28.16 -9.26 -0.63
CA ILE A 169 -28.34 -9.05 -2.08
C ILE A 169 -29.56 -8.14 -2.40
N ASN A 170 -30.56 -8.17 -1.53
CA ASN A 170 -31.86 -7.50 -1.70
C ASN A 170 -31.92 -6.10 -1.05
N HIS A 171 -30.80 -5.63 -0.48
CA HIS A 171 -30.65 -4.30 0.10
C HIS A 171 -29.90 -3.36 -0.86
#